data_AF-A0A0C2Z3Z6-F1
#
_entry.id   AF-A0A0C2Z3Z6-F1
#
_cell.length_a   1.000
_cell.length_b   1.000
_cell.length_c   1.000
_cell.angle_alpha   90.00
_cell.angle_beta   90.00
_cell.angle_gamma   90.00
#
_symmetry.space_group_name_H-M   'P 1'
#
loop_
_entity.id
_entity.type
_entity.pdbx_description
1 polymer ?
#
loop_
_entity_poly.entity_id
_entity_poly.type
_entity_poly.pdbx_seq_one_letter_code
_entity_poly.pdbx_strand_id
1 'polypeptide(L)'
;MGDMWMMYPDAGVCKMIGLLFHEHDMAVSRTVMREYFLTYEPELLRQQKVNRLKHCRFWVAGVNDIWAIDQHDKWLRFGLALHTGIEPFSGHILWTKVWHSNRNPQLILSYYLESVEFFRYIPMITQSDPRMENFGVANAQTLLHQMHDPTLEGFVQHRWMHAKKNIKPEIAWSQLRQHFSPGFEVLLEAGMDAGWYDPDNTLQLMVFHWVFIPWLQVELNNYQDHINHSAKRHDNKKASLP
;
A
#
# COMPACT_ATOMS: atom_id res chain seq x y z
N MET A 1 -19.51 8.33 13.91
CA MET A 1 -19.68 6.87 13.69
C MET A 1 -20.13 6.56 12.27
N GLY A 2 -21.22 7.13 11.74
CA GLY A 2 -21.71 6.84 10.38
C GLY A 2 -20.67 7.01 9.26
N ASP A 3 -19.84 8.06 9.33
CA ASP A 3 -18.86 8.36 8.27
C ASP A 3 -17.74 7.31 8.14
N MET A 4 -17.28 6.74 9.26
CA MET A 4 -16.25 5.70 9.28
C MET A 4 -16.76 4.38 8.66
N TRP A 5 -18.03 4.03 8.93
CA TRP A 5 -18.67 2.85 8.34
C TRP A 5 -18.92 3.02 6.83
N MET A 6 -19.12 4.25 6.36
CA MET A 6 -19.17 4.54 4.92
C MET A 6 -17.79 4.44 4.25
N MET A 7 -16.73 4.89 4.93
CA MET A 7 -15.36 4.82 4.38
C MET A 7 -14.77 3.41 4.41
N TYR A 8 -15.12 2.61 5.41
CA TYR A 8 -14.58 1.25 5.58
C TYR A 8 -15.70 0.19 5.68
N PRO A 9 -16.52 0.02 4.62
CA PRO A 9 -17.73 -0.81 4.67
C PRO A 9 -17.44 -2.29 4.90
N ASP A 10 -16.24 -2.76 4.53
CA ASP A 10 -15.82 -4.16 4.64
C ASP A 10 -14.86 -4.41 5.83
N ALA A 11 -14.69 -3.44 6.73
CA ALA A 11 -13.79 -3.59 7.87
C ALA A 11 -14.32 -4.64 8.85
N GLY A 12 -13.50 -5.65 9.15
CA GLY A 12 -13.85 -6.66 10.15
C GLY A 12 -13.64 -6.20 11.59
N VAL A 13 -14.11 -7.01 12.54
CA VAL A 13 -14.06 -6.79 13.99
C VAL A 13 -12.73 -6.18 14.49
N CYS A 14 -11.59 -6.80 14.18
CA CYS A 14 -10.30 -6.31 14.66
C CYS A 14 -9.89 -4.97 14.03
N LYS A 15 -10.22 -4.76 12.75
CA LYS A 15 -9.90 -3.52 12.05
C LYS A 15 -10.76 -2.38 12.60
N MET A 16 -12.05 -2.64 12.82
CA MET A 16 -12.97 -1.66 13.38
C MET A 16 -12.57 -1.21 14.80
N ILE A 17 -12.09 -2.12 15.65
CA ILE A 17 -11.54 -1.77 16.97
C ILE A 17 -10.35 -0.82 16.83
N GLY A 18 -9.45 -1.08 15.88
CA GLY A 18 -8.30 -0.22 15.63
C GLY A 18 -8.70 1.16 15.11
N LEU A 19 -9.64 1.23 14.16
CA LEU A 19 -10.16 2.49 13.63
C LEU A 19 -10.83 3.32 14.73
N LEU A 20 -11.70 2.70 15.54
CA LEU A 20 -12.35 3.37 16.69
C LEU A 20 -11.32 3.92 17.69
N PHE A 21 -10.25 3.17 17.95
CA PHE A 21 -9.21 3.62 18.85
C PHE A 21 -8.40 4.78 18.26
N HIS A 22 -7.97 4.70 17.00
CA HIS A 22 -7.10 5.72 16.41
C HIS A 22 -7.82 6.99 15.95
N GLU A 23 -9.02 6.86 15.38
CA GLU A 23 -9.76 8.00 14.81
C GLU A 23 -10.69 8.68 15.83
N HIS A 24 -11.07 7.96 16.88
CA HIS A 24 -12.08 8.43 17.83
C HIS A 24 -11.68 8.26 19.31
N ASP A 25 -10.46 7.82 19.60
CA ASP A 25 -9.96 7.58 20.96
C ASP A 25 -10.87 6.64 21.78
N MET A 26 -11.52 5.68 21.11
CA MET A 26 -12.47 4.75 21.71
C MET A 26 -11.86 3.34 21.84
N ALA A 27 -11.57 2.94 23.07
CA ALA A 27 -11.15 1.58 23.38
C ALA A 27 -12.36 0.62 23.47
N VAL A 28 -12.60 -0.15 22.41
CA VAL A 28 -13.71 -1.12 22.35
C VAL A 28 -13.18 -2.55 22.46
N SER A 29 -13.80 -3.36 23.34
CA SER A 29 -13.41 -4.76 23.48
C SER A 29 -13.80 -5.59 22.26
N ARG A 30 -12.99 -6.63 21.97
CA ARG A 30 -13.27 -7.54 20.86
C ARG A 30 -14.60 -8.26 20.99
N THR A 31 -15.04 -8.55 22.20
CA THR A 31 -16.34 -9.21 22.47
C THR A 31 -17.49 -8.31 22.07
N VAL A 32 -17.49 -7.05 22.55
CA VAL A 32 -18.54 -6.06 22.24
C VAL A 32 -18.62 -5.81 20.73
N MET A 33 -17.47 -5.60 20.08
CA MET A 33 -17.45 -5.38 18.64
C MET A 33 -17.95 -6.62 17.88
N ARG A 34 -17.58 -7.83 18.32
CA ARG A 34 -18.07 -9.07 17.70
C ARG A 34 -19.59 -9.25 17.87
N GLU A 35 -20.14 -8.93 19.03
CA GLU A 35 -21.59 -8.95 19.27
C GLU A 35 -22.31 -7.95 18.37
N TYR A 36 -21.76 -6.75 18.20
CA TYR A 36 -22.26 -5.77 17.24
C TYR A 36 -22.31 -6.35 15.82
N PHE A 37 -21.20 -6.91 15.30
CA PHE A 37 -21.18 -7.50 13.96
C PHE A 37 -22.14 -8.68 13.81
N LEU A 38 -22.30 -9.52 14.83
CA LEU A 38 -23.27 -10.62 14.80
C LEU A 38 -24.72 -10.12 14.74
N THR A 39 -24.99 -8.99 15.40
CA THR A 39 -26.34 -8.43 15.51
C THR A 39 -26.72 -7.62 14.27
N TYR A 40 -25.82 -6.77 13.79
CA TYR A 40 -26.13 -5.75 12.78
C TYR A 40 -25.54 -6.06 11.40
N GLU A 41 -24.41 -6.78 11.32
CA GLU A 41 -23.68 -7.01 10.07
C GLU A 41 -23.22 -8.47 9.88
N PRO A 42 -24.12 -9.47 10.05
CA PRO A 42 -23.75 -10.88 10.01
C PRO A 42 -23.25 -11.33 8.62
N GLU A 43 -23.56 -10.57 7.57
CA GLU A 43 -23.12 -10.85 6.21
C GLU A 43 -21.61 -10.60 6.04
N LEU A 44 -21.07 -9.52 6.62
CA LEU A 44 -19.63 -9.23 6.57
C LEU A 44 -18.82 -10.36 7.24
N LEU A 45 -19.33 -10.92 8.35
CA LEU A 45 -18.73 -12.08 9.01
C LEU A 45 -18.76 -13.35 8.16
N ARG A 46 -19.79 -13.53 7.32
CA ARG A 46 -19.91 -14.68 6.41
C ARG A 46 -18.96 -14.56 5.22
N GLN A 47 -18.84 -13.38 4.63
CA GLN A 47 -17.94 -13.11 3.50
C GLN A 47 -16.47 -13.35 3.86
N GLN A 48 -16.06 -13.05 5.11
CA GLN A 48 -14.69 -13.29 5.58
C GLN A 48 -14.32 -14.78 5.78
N LYS A 49 -15.31 -15.70 5.84
CA LYS A 49 -15.07 -17.14 6.02
C LYS A 49 -14.76 -17.89 4.72
N VAL A 50 -14.79 -17.22 3.56
CA VAL A 50 -14.56 -17.89 2.27
C VAL A 50 -13.06 -18.13 2.06
N ASN A 51 -12.64 -19.39 2.15
CA ASN A 51 -11.27 -19.85 1.97
C ASN A 51 -10.73 -19.53 0.55
N ARG A 52 -10.07 -18.37 0.41
CA ARG A 52 -9.38 -17.95 -0.84
C ARG A 52 -7.87 -17.83 -0.69
N LEU A 53 -7.26 -18.52 0.29
CA LEU A 53 -5.82 -18.47 0.49
C LEU A 53 -5.10 -19.31 -0.58
N LYS A 54 -4.60 -18.64 -1.62
CA LYS A 54 -3.59 -19.21 -2.52
C LYS A 54 -2.21 -19.02 -1.89
N HIS A 55 -1.52 -20.12 -1.61
CA HIS A 55 -0.18 -20.07 -1.03
C HIS A 55 0.87 -19.95 -2.14
N CYS A 56 1.62 -18.85 -2.13
CA CYS A 56 2.85 -18.69 -2.90
C CYS A 56 4.03 -18.57 -1.94
N ARG A 57 5.17 -19.20 -2.26
CA ARG A 57 6.40 -19.07 -1.48
C ARG A 57 7.20 -17.87 -1.98
N PHE A 58 7.61 -17.00 -1.06
CA PHE A 58 8.48 -15.86 -1.32
C PHE A 58 9.65 -15.93 -0.34
N TRP A 59 10.88 -15.94 -0.85
CA TRP A 59 12.10 -16.09 -0.05
C TRP A 59 12.82 -14.75 0.07
N VAL A 60 13.18 -14.39 1.30
CA VAL A 60 13.98 -13.22 1.68
C VAL A 60 14.84 -13.63 2.87
N ALA A 61 16.10 -13.19 2.88
CA ALA A 61 17.08 -13.57 3.89
C ALA A 61 16.79 -12.92 5.25
N GLY A 62 16.24 -11.71 5.26
CA GLY A 62 15.99 -10.94 6.47
C GLY A 62 15.28 -9.62 6.21
N VAL A 63 15.14 -8.82 7.27
CA VAL A 63 14.63 -7.44 7.19
C VAL A 63 15.59 -6.61 6.32
N ASN A 64 15.04 -5.79 5.43
CA ASN A 64 15.79 -4.93 4.50
C ASN A 64 16.70 -5.68 3.52
N ASP A 65 16.54 -6.98 3.36
CA ASP A 65 17.16 -7.72 2.24
C ASP A 65 16.63 -7.20 0.90
N ILE A 66 15.32 -7.03 0.81
CA ILE A 66 14.65 -6.54 -0.40
C ILE A 66 13.67 -5.44 -0.03
N TRP A 67 13.62 -4.36 -0.82
CA TRP A 67 12.44 -3.51 -0.90
C TRP A 67 11.76 -3.75 -2.25
N ALA A 68 10.52 -4.23 -2.21
CA ALA A 68 9.72 -4.53 -3.39
C ALA A 68 8.79 -3.33 -3.68
N ILE A 69 8.86 -2.80 -4.89
CA ILE A 69 8.10 -1.63 -5.33
C ILE A 69 7.15 -2.02 -6.47
N ASP A 70 5.97 -1.39 -6.50
CA ASP A 70 4.97 -1.65 -7.53
C ASP A 70 3.97 -0.49 -7.64
N GLN A 71 3.31 -0.42 -8.78
CA GLN A 71 2.26 0.57 -9.06
C GLN A 71 0.90 -0.11 -9.25
N HIS A 72 -0.17 0.67 -9.14
CA HIS A 72 -1.53 0.16 -9.33
C HIS A 72 -2.40 1.10 -10.16
N ASP A 73 -2.83 0.59 -11.32
CA ASP A 73 -3.46 1.37 -12.40
C ASP A 73 -4.99 1.50 -12.30
N LYS A 74 -5.65 0.78 -11.37
CA LYS A 74 -7.13 0.71 -11.35
C LYS A 74 -7.80 2.09 -11.21
N TRP A 75 -7.17 3.01 -10.49
CA TRP A 75 -7.72 4.33 -10.24
C TRP A 75 -7.41 5.35 -11.33
N LEU A 76 -6.69 4.95 -12.40
CA LEU A 76 -6.43 5.84 -13.53
C LEU A 76 -7.73 6.30 -14.20
N ARG A 77 -8.81 5.52 -14.11
CA ARG A 77 -10.15 5.92 -14.56
C ARG A 77 -10.71 7.15 -13.82
N PHE A 78 -10.24 7.41 -12.61
CA PHE A 78 -10.56 8.61 -11.82
C PHE A 78 -9.47 9.68 -11.94
N GLY A 79 -8.45 9.45 -12.77
CA GLY A 79 -7.26 10.29 -12.89
C GLY A 79 -6.27 10.15 -11.73
N LEU A 80 -6.30 9.05 -10.97
CA LEU A 80 -5.41 8.81 -9.83
C LEU A 80 -4.53 7.57 -10.06
N ALA A 81 -3.26 7.66 -9.73
CA ALA A 81 -2.29 6.59 -9.79
C ALA A 81 -1.76 6.31 -8.39
N LEU A 82 -1.65 5.03 -8.04
CA LEU A 82 -1.11 4.60 -6.75
C LEU A 82 0.25 3.92 -6.93
N HIS A 83 1.14 4.11 -5.96
CA HIS A 83 2.43 3.46 -5.91
C HIS A 83 2.76 3.02 -4.49
N THR A 84 3.36 1.84 -4.32
CA THR A 84 3.74 1.32 -3.00
C THR A 84 5.15 0.76 -3.00
N GLY A 85 5.78 0.82 -1.82
CA GLY A 85 7.03 0.14 -1.50
C GLY A 85 6.85 -0.68 -0.24
N ILE A 86 7.36 -1.90 -0.23
CA ILE A 86 7.16 -2.86 0.86
C ILE A 86 8.46 -3.57 1.20
N GLU A 87 8.71 -3.75 2.49
CA GLU A 87 9.74 -4.64 3.02
C GLU A 87 9.12 -6.06 3.18
N PRO A 88 9.44 -7.02 2.30
CA PRO A 88 8.72 -8.29 2.24
C PRO A 88 8.87 -9.21 3.45
N PHE A 89 9.96 -9.10 4.22
CA PHE A 89 10.22 -9.97 5.36
C PHE A 89 9.24 -9.66 6.48
N SER A 90 9.21 -8.44 6.97
CA SER A 90 8.27 -7.97 8.01
C SER A 90 6.86 -7.74 7.46
N GLY A 91 6.73 -7.45 6.16
CA GLY A 91 5.49 -6.96 5.58
C GLY A 91 5.18 -5.51 5.98
N HIS A 92 6.21 -4.76 6.37
CA HIS A 92 6.12 -3.33 6.63
C HIS A 92 5.94 -2.57 5.31
N ILE A 93 4.92 -1.73 5.25
CA ILE A 93 4.69 -0.83 4.13
C ILE A 93 5.61 0.37 4.33
N LEU A 94 6.54 0.57 3.40
CA LEU A 94 7.51 1.67 3.44
C LEU A 94 6.83 2.98 3.00
N TRP A 95 6.06 2.91 1.90
CA TRP A 95 5.22 4.01 1.45
C TRP A 95 4.00 3.50 0.70
N THR A 96 2.92 4.29 0.74
CA THR A 96 1.80 4.22 -0.18
C THR A 96 1.46 5.63 -0.63
N LYS A 97 1.70 5.94 -1.90
CA LYS A 97 1.58 7.29 -2.46
C LYS A 97 0.51 7.34 -3.54
N VAL A 98 -0.23 8.45 -3.58
CA VAL A 98 -1.17 8.78 -4.65
C VAL A 98 -0.68 9.98 -5.44
N TRP A 99 -0.83 9.92 -6.77
CA TRP A 99 -0.54 11.04 -7.66
C TRP A 99 -1.42 11.02 -8.91
N HIS A 100 -1.27 11.99 -9.81
CA HIS A 100 -2.01 12.04 -11.07
C HIS A 100 -1.47 11.09 -12.16
N SER A 101 -0.25 10.55 -11.99
CA SER A 101 0.41 9.66 -12.94
C SER A 101 1.50 8.82 -12.27
N ASN A 102 1.69 7.60 -12.77
CA ASN A 102 2.77 6.69 -12.39
C ASN A 102 3.84 6.54 -13.48
N ARG A 103 3.71 7.26 -14.60
CA ARG A 103 4.68 7.22 -15.71
C ARG A 103 5.84 8.20 -15.54
N ASN A 104 6.03 8.74 -14.34
CA ASN A 104 7.09 9.71 -14.04
C ASN A 104 8.21 9.05 -13.21
N PRO A 105 9.35 8.68 -13.84
CA PRO A 105 10.48 8.08 -13.13
C PRO A 105 11.03 8.95 -11.98
N GLN A 106 10.99 10.27 -12.11
CA GLN A 106 11.51 11.19 -11.08
C GLN A 106 10.64 11.16 -9.82
N LEU A 107 9.33 11.04 -9.99
CA LEU A 107 8.38 10.92 -8.89
C LEU A 107 8.55 9.60 -8.14
N ILE A 108 8.70 8.49 -8.86
CA ILE A 108 8.92 7.18 -8.23
C ILE A 108 10.27 7.14 -7.51
N LEU A 109 11.30 7.73 -8.12
CA LEU A 109 12.59 7.94 -7.46
C LEU A 109 12.45 8.80 -6.19
N SER A 110 11.65 9.87 -6.20
CA SER A 110 11.49 10.72 -5.02
C SER A 110 10.87 9.95 -3.85
N TYR A 111 9.89 9.09 -4.09
CA TYR A 111 9.32 8.24 -3.03
C TYR A 111 10.36 7.31 -2.40
N TYR A 112 11.23 6.74 -3.23
CA TYR A 112 12.33 5.92 -2.76
C TYR A 112 13.32 6.74 -1.91
N LEU A 113 13.80 7.88 -2.42
CA LEU A 113 14.77 8.72 -1.72
C LEU A 113 14.20 9.33 -0.43
N GLU A 114 12.94 9.77 -0.42
CA GLU A 114 12.21 10.21 0.78
C GLU A 114 12.22 9.10 1.85
N SER A 115 12.00 7.85 1.44
CA SER A 115 12.00 6.71 2.36
C SER A 115 13.39 6.42 2.90
N VAL A 116 14.43 6.46 2.05
CA VAL A 116 15.83 6.31 2.48
C VAL A 116 16.22 7.39 3.48
N GLU A 117 15.85 8.64 3.20
CA GLU A 117 16.13 9.78 4.08
C GLU A 117 15.39 9.66 5.43
N PHE A 118 14.13 9.21 5.41
CA PHE A 118 13.34 9.00 6.62
C PHE A 118 13.89 7.87 7.48
N PHE A 119 14.13 6.70 6.88
CA PHE A 119 14.57 5.50 7.59
C PHE A 119 16.06 5.50 7.95
N ARG A 120 16.88 6.31 7.26
CA ARG A 120 18.35 6.38 7.40
C ARG A 120 19.07 5.08 7.07
N TYR A 121 18.45 4.23 6.25
CA TYR A 121 19.06 3.03 5.70
C TYR A 121 18.53 2.73 4.30
N ILE A 122 19.28 1.95 3.54
CA ILE A 122 18.90 1.39 2.23
C ILE A 122 18.76 -0.14 2.35
N PRO A 123 17.92 -0.79 1.53
CA PRO A 123 17.88 -2.25 1.46
C PRO A 123 19.15 -2.80 0.81
N MET A 124 19.39 -4.11 0.86
CA MET A 124 20.44 -4.72 0.03
C MET A 124 20.10 -4.59 -1.45
N ILE A 125 18.87 -4.95 -1.85
CA ILE A 125 18.41 -4.89 -3.24
C ILE A 125 17.03 -4.25 -3.31
N THR A 126 16.77 -3.46 -4.35
CA THR A 126 15.41 -3.05 -4.72
C THR A 126 14.84 -4.00 -5.78
N GLN A 127 13.52 -4.21 -5.80
CA GLN A 127 12.89 -5.16 -6.72
C GLN A 127 11.64 -4.56 -7.35
N SER A 128 11.51 -4.65 -8.67
CA SER A 128 10.35 -4.13 -9.41
C SER A 128 10.09 -4.91 -10.69
N ASP A 129 8.96 -4.63 -11.36
CA ASP A 129 8.72 -5.11 -12.71
C ASP A 129 9.61 -4.35 -13.73
N PRO A 130 9.90 -4.93 -14.92
CA PRO A 130 10.82 -4.34 -15.90
C PRO A 130 10.18 -3.17 -16.64
N ARG A 131 9.87 -2.11 -15.91
CA ARG A 131 9.30 -0.87 -16.44
C ARG A 131 10.27 0.28 -16.33
N MET A 132 10.16 1.18 -17.30
CA MET A 132 11.12 2.27 -17.45
C MET A 132 11.05 3.27 -16.30
N GLU A 133 9.88 3.45 -15.68
CA GLU A 133 9.75 4.33 -14.52
C GLU A 133 10.59 3.90 -13.31
N ASN A 134 10.92 2.62 -13.18
CA ASN A 134 11.69 2.09 -12.05
C ASN A 134 13.21 2.23 -12.22
N PHE A 135 13.69 2.63 -13.41
CA PHE A 135 15.13 2.80 -13.66
C PHE A 135 15.76 3.83 -12.72
N GLY A 136 15.02 4.89 -12.35
CA GLY A 136 15.51 5.88 -11.39
C GLY A 136 15.90 5.23 -10.06
N VAL A 137 15.02 4.38 -9.51
CA VAL A 137 15.25 3.66 -8.25
C VAL A 137 16.41 2.67 -8.40
N ALA A 138 16.45 1.91 -9.49
CA ALA A 138 17.52 0.96 -9.76
C ALA A 138 18.91 1.63 -9.81
N ASN A 139 19.00 2.78 -10.49
CA ASN A 139 20.24 3.55 -10.62
C ASN A 139 20.64 4.16 -9.28
N ALA A 140 19.70 4.80 -8.57
CA ALA A 140 19.99 5.42 -7.27
C ALA A 140 20.46 4.39 -6.25
N GLN A 141 19.77 3.24 -6.16
CA GLN A 141 20.16 2.15 -5.26
C GLN A 141 21.55 1.61 -5.59
N THR A 142 21.83 1.39 -6.88
CA THR A 142 23.14 0.90 -7.33
C THR A 142 24.24 1.89 -6.98
N LEU A 143 24.02 3.18 -7.26
CA LEU A 143 24.98 4.24 -6.95
C LEU A 143 25.26 4.35 -5.46
N LEU A 144 24.22 4.40 -4.62
CA LEU A 144 24.37 4.51 -3.17
C LEU A 144 25.17 3.34 -2.60
N HIS A 145 24.90 2.11 -3.04
CA HIS A 145 25.68 0.94 -2.62
C HIS A 145 27.13 1.00 -3.08
N GLN A 146 27.39 1.37 -4.35
CA GLN A 146 28.76 1.48 -4.86
C GLN A 146 29.56 2.59 -4.17
N MET A 147 28.91 3.66 -3.73
CA MET A 147 29.54 4.70 -2.91
C MET A 147 29.92 4.19 -1.51
N HIS A 148 29.14 3.27 -0.94
CA HIS A 148 29.43 2.66 0.36
C HIS A 148 30.42 1.50 0.27
N ASP A 149 30.36 0.71 -0.80
CA ASP A 149 31.21 -0.44 -1.08
C ASP A 149 31.67 -0.42 -2.54
N PRO A 150 32.88 0.12 -2.81
CA PRO A 150 33.45 0.18 -4.15
C PRO A 150 33.65 -1.19 -4.82
N THR A 151 33.63 -2.29 -4.07
CA THR A 151 33.74 -3.64 -4.65
C THR A 151 32.50 -4.04 -5.48
N LEU A 152 31.40 -3.31 -5.32
CA LEU A 152 30.16 -3.48 -6.07
C LEU A 152 30.15 -2.74 -7.41
N GLU A 153 31.27 -2.10 -7.80
CA GLU A 153 31.40 -1.44 -9.10
C GLU A 153 31.08 -2.40 -10.26
N GLY A 154 30.24 -1.95 -11.19
CA GLY A 154 29.79 -2.77 -12.33
C GLY A 154 28.63 -3.74 -12.02
N PHE A 155 28.23 -3.90 -10.76
CA PHE A 155 27.07 -4.72 -10.38
C PHE A 155 25.82 -3.86 -10.14
N VAL A 156 24.67 -4.30 -10.66
CA VAL A 156 23.39 -3.63 -10.46
C VAL A 156 22.73 -4.14 -9.18
N GLN A 157 22.38 -3.23 -8.27
CA GLN A 157 21.71 -3.55 -7.00
C GLN A 157 20.18 -3.45 -7.09
N HIS A 158 19.65 -3.98 -8.19
CA HIS A 158 18.23 -4.03 -8.48
C HIS A 158 17.87 -5.36 -9.13
N ARG A 159 16.73 -5.92 -8.74
CA ARG A 159 16.18 -7.15 -9.32
C ARG A 159 14.92 -6.85 -10.13
N TRP A 160 15.03 -7.04 -11.44
CA TRP A 160 13.90 -7.01 -12.35
C TRP A 160 13.10 -8.32 -12.30
N MET A 161 11.79 -8.21 -12.07
CA MET A 161 10.88 -9.33 -11.97
C MET A 161 9.90 -9.35 -13.13
N HIS A 162 10.01 -10.35 -14.01
CA HIS A 162 8.98 -10.58 -15.02
C HIS A 162 7.63 -10.88 -14.35
N ALA A 163 6.55 -10.38 -14.96
CA ALA A 163 5.18 -10.37 -14.42
C ALA A 163 4.79 -11.66 -13.68
N LYS A 164 4.10 -11.50 -12.54
CA LYS A 164 3.67 -12.54 -11.56
C LYS A 164 4.68 -12.94 -10.49
N LYS A 165 5.85 -12.29 -10.41
CA LYS A 165 6.87 -12.57 -9.37
C LYS A 165 6.99 -11.50 -8.30
N ASN A 166 6.36 -10.33 -8.47
CA ASN A 166 6.34 -9.27 -7.47
C ASN A 166 5.20 -9.45 -6.45
N ILE A 167 5.15 -10.65 -5.86
CA ILE A 167 3.99 -11.17 -5.13
C ILE A 167 3.63 -10.31 -3.90
N LYS A 168 4.61 -9.66 -3.28
CA LYS A 168 4.43 -8.96 -2.00
C LYS A 168 3.70 -7.63 -2.16
N PRO A 169 4.10 -6.75 -3.09
CA PRO A 169 3.27 -5.63 -3.50
C PRO A 169 1.89 -6.04 -4.03
N GLU A 170 1.78 -7.10 -4.84
CA GLU A 170 0.47 -7.60 -5.31
C GLU A 170 -0.46 -8.01 -4.14
N ILE A 171 0.08 -8.66 -3.10
CA ILE A 171 -0.69 -8.99 -1.89
C ILE A 171 -1.14 -7.72 -1.17
N ALA A 172 -0.28 -6.72 -1.02
CA ALA A 172 -0.64 -5.48 -0.36
C ALA A 172 -1.69 -4.70 -1.13
N TRP A 173 -1.60 -4.66 -2.47
CA TRP A 173 -2.67 -4.13 -3.30
C TRP A 173 -3.98 -4.87 -3.12
N SER A 174 -3.94 -6.20 -3.02
CA SER A 174 -5.14 -6.98 -2.70
C SER A 174 -5.73 -6.62 -1.35
N GLN A 175 -4.93 -6.36 -0.33
CA GLN A 175 -5.40 -5.95 1.01
C GLN A 175 -5.99 -4.54 0.98
N LEU A 176 -5.30 -3.59 0.34
CA LEU A 176 -5.78 -2.21 0.16
C LEU A 176 -7.10 -2.19 -0.62
N ARG A 177 -7.21 -2.98 -1.68
CA ARG A 177 -8.44 -3.15 -2.47
C ARG A 177 -9.60 -3.74 -1.68
N GLN A 178 -9.33 -4.60 -0.73
CA GLN A 178 -10.37 -5.25 0.06
C GLN A 178 -10.86 -4.36 1.20
N HIS A 179 -9.98 -3.52 1.76
CA HIS A 179 -10.25 -2.90 3.06
C HIS A 179 -10.17 -1.37 3.07
N PHE A 180 -9.72 -0.75 1.99
CA PHE A 180 -9.59 0.71 1.87
C PHE A 180 -10.32 1.17 0.61
N SER A 181 -9.99 0.63 -0.56
CA SER A 181 -10.52 1.13 -1.84
C SER A 181 -12.05 1.24 -1.96
N PRO A 182 -12.89 0.31 -1.43
CA PRO A 182 -14.33 0.34 -1.70
C PRO A 182 -15.01 1.64 -1.28
N GLY A 183 -14.70 2.18 -0.09
CA GLY A 183 -15.33 3.43 0.38
C GLY A 183 -14.98 4.65 -0.49
N PHE A 184 -13.72 4.73 -0.94
CA PHE A 184 -13.27 5.81 -1.82
C PHE A 184 -13.77 5.63 -3.27
N GLU A 185 -13.85 4.39 -3.77
CA GLU A 185 -14.40 4.11 -5.10
C GLU A 185 -15.87 4.53 -5.18
N VAL A 186 -16.67 4.28 -4.13
CA VAL A 186 -18.06 4.73 -4.05
C VAL A 186 -18.15 6.26 -4.08
N LEU A 187 -17.31 6.96 -3.32
CA LEU A 187 -17.28 8.43 -3.30
C LEU A 187 -16.90 9.01 -4.67
N LEU A 188 -15.87 8.44 -5.31
CA LEU A 188 -15.38 8.89 -6.61
C LEU A 188 -16.40 8.64 -7.72
N GLU A 189 -17.05 7.47 -7.72
CA GLU A 189 -18.13 7.13 -8.66
C GLU A 189 -19.31 8.08 -8.49
N ALA A 190 -19.77 8.31 -7.26
CA ALA A 190 -20.83 9.28 -6.98
C ALA A 190 -20.46 10.71 -7.42
N GLY A 191 -19.20 11.12 -7.27
CA GLY A 191 -18.74 12.43 -7.70
C GLY A 191 -18.76 12.62 -9.22
N MET A 192 -18.38 11.59 -9.98
CA MET A 192 -18.49 11.62 -11.45
C MET A 192 -19.95 11.59 -11.91
N ASP A 193 -20.78 10.72 -11.31
CA ASP A 193 -22.20 10.59 -11.65
C ASP A 193 -22.99 11.88 -11.36
N ALA A 194 -22.64 12.59 -10.28
CA ALA A 194 -23.22 13.88 -9.92
C ALA A 194 -22.62 15.07 -10.70
N GLY A 195 -21.60 14.83 -11.53
CA GLY A 195 -20.93 15.87 -12.32
C GLY A 195 -20.09 16.85 -11.49
N TRP A 196 -19.56 16.43 -10.33
CA TRP A 196 -18.65 17.26 -9.52
C TRP A 196 -17.33 17.51 -10.24
N TYR A 197 -16.88 16.55 -11.03
CA TYR A 197 -15.76 16.72 -11.95
C TYR A 197 -15.89 15.73 -13.12
N ASP A 198 -15.31 16.11 -14.26
CA ASP A 198 -15.16 15.27 -15.44
C ASP A 198 -13.67 14.92 -15.62
N PRO A 199 -13.29 13.62 -15.57
CA PRO A 199 -11.90 13.20 -15.76
C PRO A 199 -11.37 13.47 -17.17
N ASP A 200 -12.22 13.65 -18.17
CA ASP A 200 -11.82 14.00 -19.53
C ASP A 200 -11.66 15.53 -19.71
N ASN A 201 -12.12 16.33 -18.74
CA ASN A 201 -11.92 17.77 -18.69
C ASN A 201 -10.67 18.13 -17.89
N THR A 202 -9.59 18.51 -18.58
CA THR A 202 -8.30 18.84 -17.97
C THR A 202 -8.39 19.86 -16.82
N LEU A 203 -9.18 20.92 -16.95
CA LEU A 203 -9.26 21.95 -15.91
C LEU A 203 -9.93 21.42 -14.64
N GLN A 204 -11.06 20.72 -14.80
CA GLN A 204 -11.78 20.12 -13.67
C GLN A 204 -10.92 19.04 -12.99
N LEU A 205 -10.23 18.22 -13.79
CA LEU A 205 -9.33 17.19 -13.28
C LEU A 205 -8.17 17.79 -12.48
N MET A 206 -7.56 18.89 -12.94
CA MET A 206 -6.49 19.57 -12.20
C MET A 206 -6.98 20.16 -10.87
N VAL A 207 -8.18 20.75 -10.84
CA VAL A 207 -8.79 21.25 -9.59
C VAL A 207 -9.09 20.09 -8.65
N PHE A 208 -9.65 18.99 -9.17
CA PHE A 208 -9.86 17.77 -8.41
C PHE A 208 -8.55 17.24 -7.81
N HIS A 209 -7.47 17.16 -8.60
CA HIS A 209 -6.15 16.76 -8.11
C HIS A 209 -5.65 17.65 -6.99
N TRP A 210 -5.76 18.97 -7.15
CA TRP A 210 -5.30 19.95 -6.18
C TRP A 210 -5.97 19.78 -4.80
N VAL A 211 -7.26 19.45 -4.79
CA VAL A 211 -8.04 19.29 -3.56
C VAL A 211 -7.94 17.87 -3.01
N PHE A 212 -8.12 16.88 -3.86
CA PHE A 212 -8.37 15.50 -3.45
C PHE A 212 -7.10 14.71 -3.14
N ILE A 213 -6.01 14.92 -3.90
CA ILE A 213 -4.75 14.18 -3.69
C ILE A 213 -4.18 14.40 -2.28
N PRO A 214 -4.05 15.65 -1.78
CA PRO A 214 -3.53 15.87 -0.42
C PRO A 214 -4.38 15.19 0.65
N TRP A 215 -5.71 15.27 0.53
CA TRP A 215 -6.63 14.62 1.47
C TRP A 215 -6.51 13.10 1.42
N LEU A 216 -6.58 12.51 0.23
CA LEU A 216 -6.45 11.06 0.05
C LEU A 216 -5.08 10.54 0.50
N GLN A 217 -4.02 11.34 0.34
CA GLN A 217 -2.69 10.97 0.85
C GLN A 217 -2.66 10.87 2.37
N VAL A 218 -3.39 11.73 3.10
CA VAL A 218 -3.54 11.62 4.55
C VAL A 218 -4.24 10.32 4.93
N GLU A 219 -5.32 9.96 4.23
CA GLU A 219 -6.03 8.70 4.48
C GLU A 219 -5.17 7.45 4.19
N LEU A 220 -4.37 7.50 3.12
CA LEU A 220 -3.40 6.43 2.81
C LEU A 220 -2.30 6.32 3.87
N ASN A 221 -1.84 7.45 4.44
CA ASN A 221 -0.88 7.45 5.54
C ASN A 221 -1.49 6.81 6.80
N ASN A 222 -2.73 7.18 7.15
CA ASN A 222 -3.46 6.56 8.28
C ASN A 222 -3.62 5.04 8.09
N TYR A 223 -3.97 4.62 6.87
CA TYR A 223 -4.05 3.21 6.52
C TYR A 223 -2.69 2.50 6.68
N GLN A 224 -1.62 3.10 6.17
CA GLN A 224 -0.26 2.56 6.30
C GLN A 224 0.14 2.39 7.77
N ASP A 225 -0.07 3.42 8.60
CA ASP A 225 0.26 3.40 10.02
C ASP A 225 -0.52 2.32 10.76
N HIS A 226 -1.82 2.18 10.48
CA HIS A 226 -2.63 1.13 11.07
C HIS A 226 -2.12 -0.28 10.72
N ILE A 227 -1.74 -0.52 9.46
CA ILE A 227 -1.23 -1.82 9.02
C ILE A 227 0.16 -2.12 9.61
N ASN A 228 1.00 -1.10 9.74
CA ASN A 228 2.36 -1.22 10.26
C ASN A 228 2.39 -1.45 11.77
N HIS A 229 1.47 -0.85 12.52
CA HIS A 229 1.36 -1.06 13.97
C HIS A 229 0.50 -2.27 14.37
N SER A 230 -0.22 -2.87 13.41
CA SER A 230 -0.97 -4.10 13.66
C SER A 230 -0.03 -5.29 13.88
N ALA A 231 -0.20 -5.97 15.01
CA ALA A 231 0.56 -7.19 15.32
C ALA A 231 0.37 -8.24 14.21
N LYS A 232 1.48 -8.59 13.54
CA LYS A 232 1.45 -9.63 12.50
C LYS A 232 1.23 -10.98 13.15
N ARG A 233 0.42 -11.83 12.52
CA ARG A 233 0.19 -13.21 12.98
C ARG A 233 1.52 -13.97 12.93
N HIS A 234 1.78 -14.74 13.98
CA HIS A 234 2.93 -15.63 14.03
C HIS A 234 2.86 -16.64 12.88
N ASP A 235 3.95 -16.75 12.12
CA ASP A 235 4.10 -17.74 11.05
C ASP A 235 5.25 -18.69 11.38
N ASN A 236 4.90 -19.92 11.79
CA ASN A 236 5.87 -20.97 12.12
C ASN A 236 6.77 -21.37 10.93
N LYS A 237 6.44 -20.94 9.70
CA LYS A 237 7.20 -21.27 8.48
C LYS A 237 8.17 -20.16 8.07
N LYS A 238 8.18 -19.02 8.77
CA LYS A 238 9.13 -17.95 8.52
C LYS A 238 10.48 -18.35 9.14
N ALA A 239 11.35 -18.96 8.34
CA ALA A 239 12.70 -19.27 8.75
C ALA A 239 13.52 -17.97 8.79
N SER A 240 13.76 -17.43 9.98
CA SER A 240 14.91 -16.55 10.20
C SER A 240 16.15 -17.42 10.11
N LEU A 241 17.07 -17.11 9.20
CA LEU A 241 18.41 -17.68 9.27
C LEU A 241 19.00 -17.29 10.65
N PRO A 242 19.69 -18.22 11.34
CA PRO A 242 20.26 -17.97 12.66
C PRO A 242 21.30 -16.84 12.65
#